data_AF-A0A0M1J5M5-F1
#
_entry.id   AF-A0A0M1J5M5-F1
#
_cell.length_a   1.000
_cell.length_b   1.000
_cell.length_c   1.000
_cell.angle_alpha   90.00
_cell.angle_beta   90.00
_cell.angle_gamma   90.00
#
_symmetry.space_group_name_H-M   'P 1'
#
loop_
_entity.id
_entity.type
_entity.pdbx_description
1 polymer ?
#
loop_
_entity_poly.entity_id
_entity_poly.type
_entity_poly.pdbx_seq_one_letter_code
_entity_poly.pdbx_strand_id
1 'polypeptide(L)'
;MNKYKFWYILISILTLSYSQAGLTGWFTTSEQEAAQLFQRKQYSKAALNFTDHYRKGVAQYRAGDFHGAAISFERVSRSGIRHDALYNLGNARFQLGDFVGAIAAYENVLQLDPKHEDAAYNLALVRSML
;
A
#
# COMPACT_ATOMS: atom_id res chain seq x y z
N MET A 1 36.11 -2.76 58.87
CA MET A 1 35.55 -3.68 57.86
C MET A 1 34.89 -2.83 56.78
N ASN A 2 35.58 -2.67 55.65
CA ASN A 2 35.16 -1.87 54.47
C ASN A 2 33.81 -2.31 53.92
N LYS A 3 32.93 -1.37 53.51
CA LYS A 3 32.27 -1.34 52.18
C LYS A 3 31.89 0.10 51.82
N TYR A 4 32.73 0.73 51.01
CA TYR A 4 32.49 2.01 50.32
C TYR A 4 31.22 1.98 49.47
N LYS A 5 30.57 3.15 49.31
CA LYS A 5 30.22 3.82 48.02
C LYS A 5 29.12 4.86 48.27
N PHE A 6 29.50 6.10 48.56
CA PHE A 6 29.53 7.21 47.58
C PHE A 6 28.21 7.32 46.79
N TRP A 7 27.27 8.08 47.36
CA TRP A 7 26.16 8.66 46.63
C TRP A 7 26.60 10.03 46.06
N TYR A 8 25.92 10.46 45.00
CA TYR A 8 26.11 11.67 44.18
C TYR A 8 27.04 11.51 42.98
N ILE A 9 26.43 11.56 41.80
CA ILE A 9 26.72 12.46 40.66
C ILE A 9 25.44 12.44 39.79
N LEU A 10 24.61 13.50 39.89
CA LEU A 10 24.48 14.54 38.85
C LEU A 10 24.26 13.94 37.45
N ILE A 11 22.99 13.71 37.08
CA ILE A 11 22.60 13.50 35.69
C ILE A 11 22.61 14.87 35.01
N SER A 12 23.78 15.21 34.47
CA SER A 12 23.94 16.25 33.46
C SER A 12 23.02 15.95 32.27
N ILE A 13 22.14 16.92 31.94
CA ILE A 13 21.36 16.94 30.71
C ILE A 13 22.36 17.07 29.56
N LEU A 14 22.76 15.92 29.01
CA LEU A 14 23.46 15.85 27.74
C LEU A 14 22.38 15.93 26.66
N THR A 15 22.30 17.05 25.96
CA THR A 15 21.50 17.17 24.74
C THR A 15 22.13 16.30 23.66
N LEU A 16 21.90 14.99 23.74
CA LEU A 16 22.14 14.07 22.65
C LEU A 16 21.24 14.49 21.49
N SER A 17 21.86 15.07 20.46
CA SER A 17 21.29 15.12 19.13
C SER A 17 21.13 13.67 18.66
N TYR A 18 20.04 13.02 19.07
CA TYR A 18 19.64 11.74 18.50
C TYR A 18 19.37 12.01 17.03
N SER A 19 20.30 11.63 16.16
CA SER A 19 19.92 11.32 14.79
C SER A 19 18.92 10.18 14.90
N GLN A 20 17.64 10.48 14.65
CA GLN A 20 16.52 9.55 14.70
C GLN A 20 16.75 8.28 13.84
N ALA A 21 17.75 8.29 12.95
CA ALA A 21 18.16 7.16 12.14
C ALA A 21 18.55 5.88 12.92
N GLY A 22 19.03 6.00 14.17
CA GLY A 22 19.52 4.84 14.94
C GLY A 22 18.44 4.02 15.63
N LEU A 23 17.33 4.66 16.05
CA LEU A 23 16.23 3.99 16.76
C LEU A 23 15.12 3.49 15.84
N THR A 24 15.03 4.03 14.62
CA THR A 24 14.03 3.57 13.63
C THR A 24 14.24 2.10 13.26
N GLY A 25 15.49 1.65 13.09
CA GLY A 25 15.77 0.28 12.62
C GLY A 25 15.29 -0.86 13.54
N TRP A 26 15.15 -0.60 14.85
CA TRP A 26 14.78 -1.65 15.82
C TRP A 26 13.25 -1.90 15.88
N PHE A 27 12.44 -0.95 15.37
CA PHE A 27 10.97 -0.99 15.48
C PHE A 27 10.22 -0.75 14.16
N THR A 28 10.93 -0.50 13.04
CA THR A 28 10.28 -0.27 11.74
C THR A 28 9.86 -1.60 11.12
N THR A 29 8.56 -1.80 10.91
CA THR A 29 8.08 -2.98 10.17
C THR A 29 8.37 -2.84 8.68
N SER A 30 8.48 -3.97 7.95
CA SER A 30 8.59 -3.97 6.48
C SER A 30 7.54 -3.08 5.82
N GLU A 31 6.34 -3.05 6.42
CA GLU A 31 5.20 -2.27 6.00
C GLU A 31 5.40 -0.74 6.15
N GLN A 32 6.11 -0.30 7.19
CA GLN A 32 6.45 1.11 7.40
C GLN A 32 7.57 1.56 6.45
N GLU A 33 8.58 0.72 6.24
CA GLU A 33 9.63 0.99 5.26
C GLU A 33 9.05 1.10 3.84
N ALA A 34 8.17 0.16 3.47
CA ALA A 34 7.43 0.20 2.22
C ALA A 34 6.63 1.50 2.06
N ALA A 35 6.01 1.99 3.14
CA ALA A 35 5.30 3.28 3.15
C ALA A 35 6.24 4.46 2.83
N GLN A 36 7.43 4.49 3.44
CA GLN A 36 8.43 5.53 3.16
C GLN A 36 8.92 5.46 1.72
N LEU A 37 9.18 4.26 1.20
CA LEU A 37 9.55 4.05 -0.21
C LEU A 37 8.45 4.55 -1.15
N PHE A 38 7.19 4.24 -0.83
CA PHE A 38 6.03 4.70 -1.60
C PHE A 38 5.92 6.24 -1.61
N GLN A 39 6.09 6.89 -0.46
CA GLN A 39 6.10 8.36 -0.36
C GLN A 39 7.24 8.99 -1.18
N ARG A 40 8.39 8.32 -1.25
CA ARG A 40 9.54 8.72 -2.10
C ARG A 40 9.36 8.31 -3.57
N LYS A 41 8.17 7.86 -3.96
CA LYS A 41 7.83 7.38 -5.32
C LYS A 41 8.66 6.18 -5.82
N GLN A 42 9.31 5.46 -4.90
CA GLN A 42 10.06 4.23 -5.21
C GLN A 42 9.10 3.03 -5.23
N TYR A 43 8.12 3.07 -6.13
CA TYR A 43 6.96 2.19 -6.10
C TYR A 43 7.31 0.72 -6.25
N SER A 44 8.23 0.37 -7.15
CA SER A 44 8.66 -1.03 -7.35
C SER A 44 9.28 -1.60 -6.06
N LYS A 45 10.11 -0.82 -5.36
CA LYS A 45 10.69 -1.25 -4.08
C LYS A 45 9.65 -1.32 -2.97
N ALA A 46 8.74 -0.34 -2.92
CA ALA A 46 7.64 -0.36 -1.96
C ALA A 46 6.77 -1.62 -2.13
N ALA A 47 6.45 -2.02 -3.37
CA ALA A 47 5.67 -3.20 -3.68
C ALA A 47 6.34 -4.52 -3.21
N LEU A 48 7.67 -4.60 -3.23
CA LEU A 48 8.40 -5.76 -2.72
C LEU A 48 8.25 -5.90 -1.20
N ASN A 49 8.17 -4.78 -0.48
CA ASN A 49 8.17 -4.75 0.97
C ASN A 49 6.77 -4.72 1.59
N PHE A 50 5.72 -4.38 0.83
CA PHE A 50 4.34 -4.45 1.30
C PHE A 50 3.89 -5.90 1.48
N THR A 51 3.32 -6.17 2.65
CA THR A 51 2.67 -7.45 2.97
C THR A 51 1.16 -7.37 2.79
N ASP A 52 0.55 -6.21 3.00
CA ASP A 52 -0.87 -5.99 2.69
C ASP A 52 -1.08 -6.01 1.18
N HIS A 53 -1.94 -6.93 0.71
CA HIS A 53 -2.19 -7.13 -0.72
C HIS A 53 -2.71 -5.88 -1.42
N TYR A 54 -3.53 -5.08 -0.75
CA TYR A 54 -4.06 -3.86 -1.36
C TYR A 54 -2.96 -2.82 -1.56
N ARG A 55 -2.16 -2.53 -0.52
CA ARG A 55 -1.04 -1.58 -0.61
C ARG A 55 0.02 -2.02 -1.60
N LYS A 56 0.30 -3.33 -1.64
CA LYS A 56 1.17 -3.93 -2.66
C LYS A 56 0.63 -3.70 -4.06
N GLY A 57 -0.64 -4.00 -4.30
CA GLY A 57 -1.30 -3.77 -5.60
C GLY A 57 -1.27 -2.30 -6.03
N VAL A 58 -1.54 -1.36 -5.11
CA VAL A 58 -1.45 0.08 -5.38
C VAL A 58 -0.02 0.47 -5.77
N ALA A 59 0.99 -0.03 -5.06
CA ALA A 59 2.39 0.23 -5.40
C ALA A 59 2.77 -0.36 -6.76
N GLN A 60 2.33 -1.58 -7.08
CA GLN A 60 2.57 -2.20 -8.38
C GLN A 60 1.91 -1.40 -9.52
N TYR A 61 0.67 -0.97 -9.34
CA TYR A 61 -0.03 -0.14 -10.32
C TYR A 61 0.71 1.16 -10.58
N ARG A 62 1.17 1.84 -9.52
CA ARG A 62 1.97 3.08 -9.63
C ARG A 62 3.34 2.85 -10.26
N ALA A 63 3.89 1.64 -10.15
CA ALA A 63 5.12 1.23 -10.81
C ALA A 63 4.93 0.81 -12.27
N GLY A 64 3.68 0.74 -12.77
CA GLY A 64 3.36 0.21 -14.10
C GLY A 64 3.32 -1.33 -14.18
N ASP A 65 3.48 -2.03 -13.06
CA ASP A 65 3.31 -3.49 -12.97
C ASP A 65 1.81 -3.82 -12.85
N PHE A 66 1.07 -3.62 -13.94
CA PHE A 66 -0.38 -3.83 -13.95
C PHE A 66 -0.77 -5.30 -13.76
N HIS A 67 0.03 -6.23 -14.28
CA HIS A 67 -0.19 -7.66 -14.10
C HIS A 67 -0.04 -8.06 -12.63
N GLY A 68 1.05 -7.65 -11.98
CA GLY A 68 1.24 -7.89 -10.55
C GLY A 68 0.19 -7.17 -9.69
N ALA A 69 -0.22 -5.96 -10.08
CA ALA A 69 -1.29 -5.22 -9.41
C ALA A 69 -2.62 -5.98 -9.43
N ALA A 70 -3.01 -6.52 -10.59
CA ALA A 70 -4.23 -7.30 -10.73
C ALA A 70 -4.23 -8.52 -9.79
N ILE A 71 -3.14 -9.29 -9.78
CA ILE A 71 -2.98 -10.45 -8.87
C ILE A 71 -3.09 -10.03 -7.40
N SER A 72 -2.45 -8.91 -7.03
CA SER A 72 -2.50 -8.41 -5.65
C SER A 72 -3.92 -7.96 -5.26
N PHE A 73 -4.64 -7.28 -6.14
CA PHE A 73 -6.02 -6.85 -5.86
C PHE A 73 -7.00 -8.02 -5.75
N GLU A 74 -6.84 -9.07 -6.56
CA GLU A 74 -7.66 -10.30 -6.48
C GLU A 74 -7.54 -11.01 -5.11
N ARG A 75 -6.39 -10.86 -4.44
CA ARG A 75 -6.15 -11.44 -3.10
C ARG A 75 -6.77 -10.64 -1.97
N VAL A 76 -7.35 -9.47 -2.24
CA VAL A 76 -8.00 -8.65 -1.22
C VAL A 76 -9.40 -9.20 -0.92
N SER A 77 -9.54 -9.81 0.26
CA SER A 77 -10.82 -10.36 0.74
C SER A 77 -11.49 -9.52 1.83
N ARG A 78 -10.78 -8.57 2.44
CA ARG A 78 -11.31 -7.77 3.56
C ARG A 78 -12.45 -6.85 3.10
N SER A 79 -13.65 -7.04 3.65
CA SER A 79 -14.87 -6.39 3.16
C SER A 79 -14.78 -4.85 3.08
N GLY A 80 -14.15 -4.21 4.06
CA GLY A 80 -14.10 -2.75 4.15
C GLY A 80 -13.30 -2.03 3.05
N ILE A 81 -12.51 -2.75 2.23
CA ILE A 81 -11.83 -2.17 1.05
C ILE A 81 -11.97 -3.04 -0.20
N ARG A 82 -12.81 -4.07 -0.15
CA ARG A 82 -12.97 -5.01 -1.28
C ARG A 82 -13.49 -4.28 -2.51
N HIS A 83 -14.39 -3.33 -2.29
CA HIS A 83 -14.89 -2.42 -3.31
C HIS A 83 -13.74 -1.65 -4.02
N ASP A 84 -12.85 -1.00 -3.26
CA ASP A 84 -11.73 -0.24 -3.83
C ASP A 84 -10.71 -1.14 -4.54
N ALA A 85 -10.49 -2.35 -4.02
CA ALA A 85 -9.63 -3.34 -4.66
C ALA A 85 -10.21 -3.82 -6.00
N LEU A 86 -11.53 -4.07 -6.08
CA LEU A 86 -12.20 -4.42 -7.33
C LEU A 86 -12.13 -3.29 -8.36
N TYR A 87 -12.31 -2.05 -7.94
CA TYR A 87 -12.17 -0.89 -8.83
C TYR A 87 -10.76 -0.79 -9.39
N ASN A 88 -9.74 -0.92 -8.52
CA ASN A 88 -8.35 -0.88 -8.97
C ASN A 88 -7.93 -2.13 -9.78
N LEU A 89 -8.55 -3.29 -9.55
CA LEU A 89 -8.42 -4.47 -10.41
C LEU A 89 -8.95 -4.16 -11.83
N GLY A 90 -10.11 -3.52 -11.94
CA GLY A 90 -10.66 -3.08 -13.22
C GLY A 90 -9.72 -2.12 -13.95
N ASN A 91 -9.17 -1.15 -13.22
CA ASN A 91 -8.18 -0.22 -13.77
C ASN A 91 -6.91 -0.97 -14.24
N ALA A 92 -6.39 -1.92 -13.46
CA ALA A 92 -5.20 -2.68 -13.81
C ALA A 92 -5.43 -3.54 -15.06
N ARG A 93 -6.57 -4.23 -15.15
CA ARG A 93 -6.95 -5.04 -16.31
C ARG A 93 -7.17 -4.19 -17.55
N PHE A 94 -7.77 -3.01 -17.41
CA PHE A 94 -7.89 -2.04 -18.49
C PHE A 94 -6.52 -1.64 -19.07
N GLN A 95 -5.55 -1.34 -18.22
CA GLN A 95 -4.18 -1.01 -18.66
C GLN A 95 -3.47 -2.18 -19.36
N LEU A 96 -3.84 -3.41 -19.04
CA LEU A 96 -3.34 -4.62 -19.71
C LEU A 96 -4.04 -4.90 -21.06
N GLY A 97 -5.09 -4.14 -21.41
CA GLY A 97 -5.95 -4.45 -22.55
C GLY A 97 -6.92 -5.62 -22.30
N ASP A 98 -7.00 -6.13 -21.07
CA ASP A 98 -8.00 -7.12 -20.67
C ASP A 98 -9.34 -6.43 -20.41
N PHE A 99 -10.00 -6.00 -21.49
CA PHE A 99 -11.26 -5.26 -21.43
C PHE A 99 -12.41 -6.09 -20.87
N VAL A 100 -12.46 -7.38 -21.18
CA VAL A 100 -13.48 -8.30 -20.64
C VAL A 100 -13.31 -8.44 -19.13
N GLY A 101 -12.08 -8.66 -18.65
CA GLY A 101 -11.81 -8.74 -17.22
C GLY A 101 -11.99 -7.40 -16.49
N ALA A 102 -11.73 -6.27 -17.15
CA ALA A 102 -12.00 -4.94 -16.60
C ALA A 102 -13.50 -4.68 -16.42
N ILE A 103 -14.32 -5.00 -17.44
CA ILE A 103 -15.79 -4.93 -17.37
C ILE A 103 -16.30 -5.72 -16.16
N ALA A 104 -15.89 -6.97 -16.04
CA ALA A 104 -16.31 -7.82 -14.92
C ALA A 104 -15.93 -7.22 -13.56
N ALA A 105 -14.73 -6.63 -13.43
CA ALA A 105 -14.31 -5.99 -12.20
C ALA A 105 -15.17 -4.76 -11.86
N TYR A 106 -15.44 -3.86 -12.82
CA TYR A 106 -16.29 -2.69 -12.57
C TYR A 106 -17.75 -3.06 -12.30
N GLU A 107 -18.30 -4.08 -12.96
CA GLU A 107 -19.63 -4.59 -12.65
C GLU A 107 -19.73 -5.09 -11.20
N ASN A 108 -18.70 -5.79 -10.71
CA ASN A 108 -18.64 -6.20 -9.30
C ASN A 108 -18.58 -5.00 -8.34
N VAL A 109 -17.90 -3.91 -8.71
CA VAL A 109 -17.92 -2.67 -7.94
C VAL A 109 -19.35 -2.14 -7.84
N LEU A 110 -20.04 -2.02 -8.97
CA LEU A 110 -21.41 -1.48 -9.05
C LEU A 110 -22.47 -2.38 -8.40
N GLN A 111 -22.21 -3.68 -8.26
CA GLN A 111 -23.05 -4.57 -7.46
C GLN A 111 -22.95 -4.27 -5.95
N LEU A 112 -21.76 -3.84 -5.49
CA LEU A 112 -21.52 -3.50 -4.08
C LEU A 112 -21.91 -2.05 -3.77
N ASP A 113 -21.62 -1.13 -4.69
CA ASP A 113 -22.00 0.28 -4.63
C ASP A 113 -22.57 0.74 -5.98
N PRO A 114 -23.90 0.68 -6.15
CA PRO A 114 -24.56 1.11 -7.38
C PRO A 114 -24.39 2.59 -7.73
N LYS A 115 -23.89 3.42 -6.79
CA LYS A 115 -23.68 4.85 -6.97
C LYS A 115 -22.22 5.21 -7.25
N HIS A 116 -21.34 4.22 -7.46
CA HIS A 116 -19.93 4.47 -7.72
C HIS A 116 -19.70 5.07 -9.13
N GLU A 117 -19.71 6.40 -9.22
CA GLU A 117 -19.65 7.15 -10.48
C GLU A 117 -18.43 6.79 -11.34
N ASP A 118 -17.25 6.70 -10.74
CA ASP A 118 -16.00 6.38 -11.45
C ASP A 118 -16.03 4.98 -12.07
N ALA A 119 -16.69 4.02 -11.43
CA ALA A 119 -16.81 2.66 -11.95
C ALA A 119 -17.82 2.59 -13.08
N ALA A 120 -18.94 3.32 -12.96
CA ALA A 120 -19.94 3.43 -14.02
C ALA A 120 -19.34 4.11 -15.26
N TYR A 121 -18.58 5.19 -15.07
CA TYR A 121 -17.87 5.88 -16.15
C TYR A 121 -16.85 4.97 -16.82
N ASN A 122 -15.97 4.33 -16.06
CA ASN A 122 -14.95 3.44 -16.63
C ASN A 122 -15.58 2.24 -17.33
N LEU A 123 -16.64 1.64 -16.77
CA LEU A 123 -17.37 0.55 -17.42
C LEU A 123 -17.94 0.96 -18.78
N ALA A 124 -18.57 2.14 -18.85
CA ALA A 124 -19.10 2.66 -20.11
C ALA A 124 -17.98 2.92 -21.13
N LEU A 125 -16.85 3.45 -20.69
CA LEU A 125 -15.67 3.66 -21.52
C LEU A 125 -15.11 2.34 -22.06
N VAL A 126 -14.94 1.31 -21.23
CA VAL A 126 -14.40 0.03 -21.69
C VAL A 126 -15.35 -0.65 -22.68
N ARG A 127 -16.67 -0.58 -22.43
CA ARG A 127 -17.67 -1.17 -23.33
C ARG A 127 -17.72 -0.51 -24.71
N SER A 128 -17.31 0.75 -24.85
CA SER A 128 -17.25 1.41 -26.16
C SER A 128 -16.00 1.07 -26.97
N MET A 129 -15.04 0.35 -26.37
CA MET A 129 -13.80 -0.09 -27.03
C MET A 129 -13.89 -1.51 -27.62
N LEU A 130 -15.00 -2.21 -27.41
CA LEU A 130 -15.30 -3.53 -27.98
C LEU A 130 -16.22 -3.39 -29.20
#